data_AF-A0A8J6T2M2-F1
#
_entry.id   AF-A0A8J6T2M2-F1
#
_cell.length_a   1.000
_cell.length_b   1.000
_cell.length_c   1.000
_cell.angle_alpha   90.00
_cell.angle_beta   90.00
_cell.angle_gamma   90.00
#
_symmetry.space_group_name_H-M   'P 1'
#
loop_
_entity.id
_entity.type
_entity.pdbx_description
1 polymer ?
#
loop_
_entity_poly.entity_id
_entity_poly.type
_entity_poly.pdbx_seq_one_letter_code
_entity_poly.pdbx_strand_id
1 'polypeptide(L)'
;MAKFLKYGLVSGILVAILNTGILLAYLSATGESIIWAGPNSDTLYPLVLFAVSLFASIIGALVVGLLFTRQKNGLRNYAILVILLGVLNSISSQTILAEQYRIIAHIVHLTVVLVSIWVMAKAGLRNRHHDSHPSPKFNKPRSS
;
A
#
# COMPACT_ATOMS: atom_id res chain seq x y z
N MET A 1 14.98 -9.06 3.83
CA MET A 1 14.26 -8.58 2.64
C MET A 1 13.14 -9.49 2.15
N ALA A 2 13.35 -10.81 2.04
CA ALA A 2 12.33 -11.74 1.53
C ALA A 2 10.93 -11.61 2.17
N LYS A 3 10.86 -11.40 3.49
CA LYS A 3 9.58 -11.14 4.18
C LYS A 3 8.86 -9.91 3.61
N PHE A 4 9.54 -8.77 3.48
CA PHE A 4 8.94 -7.54 2.95
C PHE A 4 8.52 -7.67 1.49
N LEU A 5 9.30 -8.36 0.67
CA LEU A 5 8.93 -8.63 -0.72
C LEU A 5 7.67 -9.51 -0.81
N LYS A 6 7.56 -10.55 0.02
CA LYS A 6 6.35 -11.39 0.12
C LYS A 6 5.13 -10.55 0.51
N TYR A 7 5.25 -9.72 1.53
CA TYR A 7 4.14 -8.85 1.95
C TYR A 7 3.84 -7.74 0.92
N GLY A 8 4.84 -7.23 0.22
CA GLY A 8 4.66 -6.29 -0.89
C GLY A 8 3.89 -6.89 -2.05
N LEU A 9 4.23 -8.13 -2.44
CA LEU A 9 3.50 -8.86 -3.47
C LEU A 9 2.04 -9.12 -3.07
N VAL A 10 1.82 -9.61 -1.85
CA VAL A 10 0.46 -9.86 -1.32
C VAL A 10 -0.35 -8.57 -1.25
N SER A 11 0.26 -7.48 -0.76
CA SER A 11 -0.34 -6.15 -0.75
C SER A 11 -0.68 -5.70 -2.17
N GLY A 12 0.25 -5.83 -3.10
CA GLY A 12 0.06 -5.41 -4.49
C GLY A 12 -1.07 -6.15 -5.18
N ILE A 13 -1.16 -7.47 -5.00
CA ILE A 13 -2.27 -8.27 -5.54
C ILE A 13 -3.60 -7.83 -4.92
N LEU A 14 -3.66 -7.67 -3.60
CA LEU A 14 -4.89 -7.24 -2.92
C LEU A 14 -5.34 -5.85 -3.36
N VAL A 15 -4.42 -4.88 -3.39
CA VAL A 15 -4.71 -3.50 -3.83
C VAL A 15 -5.14 -3.47 -5.28
N ALA A 16 -4.44 -4.20 -6.16
CA ALA A 16 -4.79 -4.25 -7.58
C ALA A 16 -6.18 -4.86 -7.80
N ILE A 17 -6.50 -5.98 -7.15
CA ILE A 17 -7.84 -6.59 -7.22
C ILE A 17 -8.91 -5.65 -6.67
N LEU A 18 -8.68 -5.05 -5.50
CA LEU A 18 -9.64 -4.14 -4.87
C LEU A 18 -9.88 -2.90 -5.74
N ASN A 19 -8.82 -2.22 -6.19
CA ASN A 19 -8.94 -1.01 -7.00
C ASN A 19 -9.60 -1.29 -8.36
N THR A 20 -9.20 -2.37 -9.04
CA THR A 20 -9.84 -2.77 -10.29
C THR A 20 -11.30 -3.17 -10.05
N GLY A 21 -11.61 -3.90 -8.98
CA GLY A 21 -12.99 -4.26 -8.62
C GLY A 21 -13.86 -3.04 -8.32
N ILE A 22 -13.34 -2.07 -7.56
CA ILE A 22 -14.00 -0.79 -7.27
C ILE A 22 -14.29 -0.01 -8.56
N LEU A 23 -13.32 0.06 -9.46
CA LEU A 23 -13.50 0.69 -10.77
C LEU A 23 -14.57 -0.01 -11.61
N LEU A 24 -14.52 -1.34 -11.71
CA LEU A 24 -15.49 -2.11 -12.49
C LEU A 24 -16.91 -1.98 -11.93
N ALA A 25 -17.04 -1.98 -10.60
CA ALA A 25 -18.32 -1.76 -9.93
C ALA A 25 -18.85 -0.34 -10.21
N TYR A 26 -17.98 0.68 -10.19
CA TYR A 26 -18.33 2.05 -10.54
C TYR A 26 -18.84 2.16 -11.98
N LEU A 27 -18.07 1.66 -12.96
CA LEU A 27 -18.45 1.67 -14.38
C LEU A 27 -19.78 0.94 -14.62
N SER A 28 -19.98 -0.20 -13.95
CA SER A 28 -21.23 -0.97 -14.03
C SER A 28 -22.42 -0.21 -13.45
N ALA A 29 -22.21 0.56 -12.37
CA ALA A 29 -23.27 1.34 -11.73
C ALA A 29 -23.62 2.61 -12.51
N THR A 30 -22.67 3.22 -13.22
CA THR A 30 -22.88 4.43 -14.04
C THR A 30 -23.37 4.12 -15.46
N GLY A 31 -23.34 2.84 -15.88
CA GLY A 31 -23.70 2.44 -17.24
C GLY A 31 -22.64 2.78 -18.29
N GLU A 32 -21.42 3.12 -17.85
CA GLU A 32 -20.30 3.40 -18.75
C GLU A 32 -19.75 2.10 -19.37
N SER A 33 -19.31 2.18 -20.62
CA SER A 33 -18.77 1.01 -21.33
C SER A 33 -17.45 0.54 -20.71
N ILE A 34 -17.40 -0.72 -20.29
CA ILE A 34 -16.15 -1.36 -19.83
C ILE A 34 -15.36 -1.77 -21.07
N ILE A 35 -14.39 -0.95 -21.45
CA ILE A 35 -13.46 -1.27 -22.54
C ILE A 35 -12.12 -1.64 -21.90
N TRP A 36 -11.66 -2.86 -22.16
CA TRP A 36 -10.45 -3.42 -21.55
C TRP A 36 -9.16 -3.03 -22.29
N ALA A 37 -9.27 -2.77 -23.59
CA ALA A 37 -8.19 -2.28 -24.43
C ALA A 37 -8.78 -1.55 -25.65
N GLY A 38 -8.29 -0.35 -25.96
CA GLY A 38 -8.71 0.43 -27.11
C GLY A 38 -7.74 1.59 -27.38
N PRO A 39 -8.00 2.38 -28.44
CA PRO A 39 -7.10 3.45 -28.88
C PRO A 39 -7.16 4.70 -28.00
N ASN A 40 -8.18 4.85 -27.15
CA ASN A 40 -8.36 6.01 -26.28
C ASN A 40 -7.69 5.78 -24.92
N SER A 41 -7.15 6.83 -24.30
CA SER A 41 -6.50 6.80 -22.98
C SER A 41 -7.32 6.07 -21.90
N ASP A 42 -8.65 6.17 -22.01
CA ASP A 42 -9.59 5.70 -21.00
C ASP A 42 -9.86 4.19 -21.13
N THR A 43 -9.58 3.61 -22.30
CA THR A 43 -9.84 2.20 -22.60
C THR A 43 -8.76 1.23 -22.13
N LEU A 44 -7.61 1.74 -21.64
CA LEU A 44 -6.59 0.95 -20.96
C LEU A 44 -6.66 1.08 -19.43
N TYR A 45 -7.62 1.86 -18.92
CA TYR A 45 -7.63 2.32 -17.54
C TYR A 45 -7.71 1.18 -16.50
N PRO A 46 -8.53 0.11 -16.66
CA PRO A 46 -8.58 -0.98 -15.68
C PRO A 46 -7.28 -1.79 -15.60
N LEU A 47 -6.66 -2.08 -16.76
CA LEU A 47 -5.43 -2.87 -16.84
C LEU A 47 -4.23 -2.05 -16.32
N VAL A 48 -4.14 -0.77 -16.71
CA VAL A 48 -3.12 0.15 -16.22
C VAL A 48 -3.26 0.35 -14.72
N LEU A 49 -4.48 0.55 -14.21
CA LEU A 49 -4.74 0.68 -12.78
C LEU A 49 -4.29 -0.57 -12.01
N PHE A 50 -4.57 -1.76 -12.55
CA PHE A 50 -4.12 -3.02 -11.96
C PHE A 50 -2.60 -3.10 -11.90
N ALA A 51 -1.93 -2.90 -13.05
CA ALA A 51 -0.48 -3.00 -13.16
C ALA A 51 0.23 -1.97 -12.27
N VAL A 52 -0.20 -0.70 -12.32
CA VAL A 52 0.36 0.38 -11.49
C VAL A 52 0.16 0.08 -10.01
N SER A 53 -1.02 -0.37 -9.60
CA SER A 53 -1.29 -0.75 -8.20
C SER A 53 -0.37 -1.88 -7.71
N LEU A 54 -0.15 -2.90 -8.55
CA LEU A 54 0.72 -4.02 -8.24
C LEU A 54 2.18 -3.58 -8.11
N PHE A 55 2.72 -2.88 -9.10
CA PHE A 55 4.12 -2.45 -9.11
C PHE A 55 4.40 -1.41 -8.01
N ALA A 56 3.51 -0.44 -7.80
CA ALA A 56 3.66 0.56 -6.75
C ALA A 56 3.78 -0.09 -5.37
N SER A 57 3.00 -1.14 -5.10
CA SER A 57 3.05 -1.86 -3.83
C SER A 57 4.34 -2.66 -3.64
N ILE A 58 4.83 -3.31 -4.70
CA ILE A 58 6.11 -4.03 -4.68
C ILE A 58 7.27 -3.05 -4.43
N ILE A 59 7.31 -1.94 -5.17
CA ILE A 59 8.32 -0.89 -5.02
C ILE A 59 8.23 -0.28 -3.62
N GLY A 60 7.03 0.04 -3.14
CA GLY A 60 6.81 0.55 -1.80
C GLY A 60 7.34 -0.39 -0.71
N ALA A 61 7.10 -1.70 -0.84
CA ALA A 61 7.63 -2.68 0.11
C ALA A 61 9.16 -2.81 0.08
N LEU A 62 9.79 -2.64 -1.09
CA LEU A 62 11.25 -2.59 -1.21
C LEU A 62 11.81 -1.34 -0.52
N VAL A 63 11.23 -0.17 -0.78
CA VAL A 63 11.62 1.09 -0.14
C VAL A 63 11.46 0.99 1.38
N VAL A 64 10.36 0.41 1.86
CA VAL A 64 10.15 0.14 3.29
C VAL A 64 11.20 -0.77 3.87
N GLY A 65 11.48 -1.87 3.17
CA GLY A 65 12.48 -2.86 3.53
C GLY A 65 13.89 -2.29 3.66
N LEU A 66 14.19 -1.17 2.96
CA LEU A 66 15.47 -0.47 3.02
C LEU A 66 15.48 0.64 4.09
N LEU A 67 14.49 1.52 4.08
CA LEU A 67 14.54 2.80 4.81
C LEU A 67 14.02 2.69 6.25
N PHE A 68 12.97 1.91 6.47
CA PHE A 68 12.21 1.96 7.73
C PHE A 68 12.45 0.74 8.64
N THR A 69 13.07 -0.32 8.14
CA THR A 69 13.28 -1.55 8.92
C THR A 69 14.21 -1.41 10.12
N ARG A 70 15.09 -0.40 10.11
CA ARG A 70 16.07 -0.14 11.17
C ARG A 70 15.64 1.00 12.11
N GLN A 71 14.49 1.62 11.86
CA GLN A 71 14.06 2.81 12.59
C GLN A 71 13.21 2.46 13.81
N LYS A 72 13.44 3.16 14.93
CA LYS A 72 12.68 2.97 16.18
C LYS A 72 11.17 3.24 16.04
N ASN A 73 10.80 4.09 15.10
CA ASN A 73 9.41 4.46 14.82
C ASN A 73 9.03 4.13 13.36
N GLY A 74 9.61 3.05 12.80
CA GLY A 74 9.50 2.71 11.37
C GLY A 74 8.05 2.67 10.86
N LEU A 75 7.11 2.07 11.61
CA LEU A 75 5.69 2.03 11.23
C LEU A 75 5.03 3.40 11.22
N ARG A 76 5.31 4.23 12.23
CA ARG A 76 4.74 5.58 12.30
C ARG A 76 5.26 6.44 11.15
N ASN A 77 6.56 6.41 10.90
CA ASN A 77 7.18 7.20 9.83
C ASN A 77 6.73 6.71 8.45
N TYR A 78 6.57 5.39 8.28
CA TYR A 78 5.98 4.82 7.07
C TYR A 78 4.53 5.27 6.86
N ALA A 79 3.69 5.20 7.91
CA ALA A 79 2.29 5.62 7.81
C ALA A 79 2.19 7.11 7.44
N ILE A 80 3.00 7.98 8.04
CA ILE A 80 3.07 9.41 7.68
C ILE A 80 3.46 9.58 6.21
N LEU A 81 4.51 8.88 5.75
CA LEU A 81 4.96 8.96 4.36
C LEU A 81 3.86 8.51 3.38
N VAL A 82 3.21 7.39 3.64
CA VAL A 82 2.16 6.85 2.77
C VAL A 82 0.93 7.74 2.74
N ILE A 83 0.51 8.29 3.89
CA ILE A 83 -0.58 9.26 3.95
C ILE A 83 -0.23 10.50 3.12
N LEU A 84 0.99 11.02 3.27
CA LEU A 84 1.44 12.20 2.54
C LEU A 84 1.49 11.95 1.02
N LEU A 85 2.02 10.80 0.59
CA LEU A 85 1.98 10.37 -0.81
C LEU A 85 0.53 10.20 -1.32
N GLY A 86 -0.36 9.62 -0.51
CA GLY A 86 -1.77 9.48 -0.85
C GLY A 86 -2.47 10.82 -1.06
N VAL A 87 -2.22 11.80 -0.18
CA VAL A 87 -2.75 13.17 -0.31
C VAL A 87 -2.21 13.85 -1.57
N LEU A 88 -0.89 13.81 -1.81
CA LEU A 88 -0.29 14.39 -3.01
C LEU A 88 -0.85 13.77 -4.29
N ASN A 89 -1.02 12.44 -4.31
CA ASN A 89 -1.60 11.74 -5.44
C ASN A 89 -3.08 12.10 -5.64
N SER A 90 -3.82 12.31 -4.54
CA SER A 90 -5.20 12.80 -4.57
C SER A 90 -5.30 14.20 -5.19
N ILE A 91 -4.43 15.13 -4.81
CA ILE A 91 -4.37 16.48 -5.39
C ILE A 91 -4.04 16.38 -6.89
N SER A 92 -3.05 15.56 -7.25
CA SER A 92 -2.68 15.34 -8.65
C SER A 92 -3.83 14.77 -9.48
N SER A 93 -4.69 13.92 -8.91
CA SER A 93 -5.85 13.41 -9.65
C SER A 93 -6.89 14.48 -9.98
N GLN A 94 -7.00 15.53 -9.16
CA GLN A 94 -7.95 16.62 -9.42
C GLN A 94 -7.53 17.47 -10.64
N THR A 95 -6.22 17.57 -10.90
CA THR A 95 -5.69 18.36 -12.01
C THR A 95 -5.61 17.57 -13.33
N ILE A 96 -5.47 16.24 -13.27
CA ILE A 96 -5.24 15.39 -14.45
C ILE A 96 -6.51 14.67 -14.92
N LEU A 97 -7.41 14.26 -14.02
CA LEU A 97 -8.58 13.46 -14.38
C LEU A 97 -9.82 14.32 -14.63
N ALA A 98 -10.64 13.86 -15.58
CA ALA A 98 -11.99 14.35 -15.80
C ALA A 98 -12.85 14.17 -14.54
N GLU A 99 -13.82 15.06 -14.36
CA GLU A 99 -14.59 15.21 -13.12
C GLU A 99 -15.26 13.91 -12.66
N GLN A 100 -15.84 13.16 -13.60
CA GLN A 100 -16.48 11.86 -13.33
C GLN A 100 -15.53 10.84 -12.67
N TYR A 101 -14.24 10.86 -13.00
CA TYR A 101 -13.26 9.92 -12.45
C TYR A 101 -12.56 10.43 -11.18
N ARG A 102 -12.84 11.66 -10.72
CA ARG A 102 -12.16 12.22 -9.53
C ARG A 102 -12.54 11.45 -8.27
N ILE A 103 -13.82 11.18 -8.06
CA ILE A 103 -14.31 10.49 -6.85
C ILE A 103 -13.73 9.08 -6.78
N ILE A 104 -13.76 8.34 -7.90
CA ILE A 104 -13.22 6.97 -7.93
C ILE A 104 -11.71 6.96 -7.67
N ALA A 105 -10.96 7.93 -8.19
CA ALA A 105 -9.54 8.08 -7.91
C ALA A 105 -9.25 8.29 -6.41
N HIS A 106 -10.06 9.09 -5.71
CA HIS A 106 -9.90 9.30 -4.26
C HIS A 106 -10.11 7.99 -3.48
N ILE A 107 -11.14 7.22 -3.83
CA ILE A 107 -11.44 5.92 -3.20
C ILE A 107 -10.30 4.92 -3.44
N VAL A 108 -9.80 4.87 -4.67
CA VAL A 108 -8.65 4.03 -5.07
C VAL A 108 -7.41 4.41 -4.26
N HIS A 109 -7.09 5.70 -4.14
CA HIS A 109 -5.93 6.17 -3.37
C HIS A 109 -6.06 5.83 -1.88
N LEU A 110 -7.24 6.02 -1.30
CA LEU A 110 -7.49 5.67 0.10
C LEU A 110 -7.31 4.15 0.34
N THR A 111 -7.77 3.33 -0.60
CA THR A 111 -7.59 1.88 -0.55
C THR A 111 -6.11 1.49 -0.54
N VAL A 112 -5.30 2.10 -1.42
CA VAL A 112 -3.84 1.90 -1.45
C VAL A 112 -3.21 2.24 -0.09
N VAL A 113 -3.57 3.38 0.50
CA VAL A 113 -3.04 3.84 1.80
C VAL A 113 -3.38 2.85 2.92
N LEU A 114 -4.66 2.49 3.07
CA LEU A 114 -5.14 1.63 4.14
C LEU A 114 -4.53 0.22 4.07
N VAL A 115 -4.55 -0.40 2.89
CA VAL A 115 -4.00 -1.74 2.69
C VAL A 115 -2.50 -1.74 2.92
N SER A 116 -1.79 -0.73 2.42
CA SER A 116 -0.34 -0.61 2.61
C SER A 116 0.06 -0.53 4.09
N ILE A 117 -0.60 0.31 4.88
CA ILE A 117 -0.36 0.43 6.33
C ILE A 117 -0.67 -0.89 7.03
N TRP A 118 -1.82 -1.51 6.73
CA TRP A 118 -2.23 -2.77 7.34
C TRP A 118 -1.25 -3.92 7.05
N VAL A 119 -0.83 -4.06 5.79
CA VAL A 119 0.11 -5.11 5.40
C VAL A 119 1.48 -4.89 6.03
N MET A 120 2.00 -3.67 6.08
CA MET A 120 3.30 -3.41 6.71
C MET A 120 3.26 -3.60 8.23
N ALA A 121 2.14 -3.29 8.88
CA ALA A 121 1.94 -3.65 10.28
C ALA A 121 2.05 -5.18 10.47
N LYS A 122 1.40 -5.98 9.61
CA LYS A 122 1.49 -7.45 9.61
C LYS A 122 2.87 -7.98 9.22
N ALA A 123 3.62 -7.29 8.36
CA ALA A 123 4.99 -7.66 8.01
C ALA A 123 5.95 -7.58 9.21
N GLY A 124 5.52 -6.99 10.33
CA GLY A 124 6.26 -6.89 11.57
C GLY A 124 7.04 -5.59 11.69
N LEU A 125 6.62 -4.52 10.99
CA LEU A 125 7.13 -3.17 11.27
C LEU A 125 6.68 -2.67 12.67
N ARG A 126 5.63 -3.27 13.25
CA ARG A 126 5.09 -2.95 14.58
C ARG A 126 5.85 -3.58 15.75
N ASN A 127 6.26 -4.86 15.63
CA ASN A 127 6.62 -5.68 16.79
C ASN A 127 8.13 -5.78 17.08
N ARG A 128 9.01 -5.17 16.27
CA ARG A 128 10.47 -5.31 16.44
C ARG A 128 11.06 -4.57 17.64
N HIS A 129 10.27 -3.81 18.40
CA HIS A 129 10.72 -3.17 19.64
C HIS A 129 10.54 -4.03 20.88
N HIS A 130 9.75 -5.10 20.82
CA HIS A 130 9.56 -5.94 22.01
C HIS A 130 10.75 -6.88 22.27
N ASP A 131 11.56 -7.16 21.26
CA ASP A 131 12.66 -8.14 21.35
C ASP A 131 14.01 -7.53 21.79
N SER A 132 14.09 -6.21 21.99
CA SER A 132 15.35 -5.53 22.33
C SER A 132 15.56 -5.28 23.83
N HIS A 133 14.64 -5.73 24.69
CA HIS A 133 14.93 -5.79 26.13
C HIS A 133 15.56 -7.14 26.45
N PRO A 134 16.88 -7.22 26.70
CA PRO A 134 17.44 -8.43 27.27
C PRO A 134 16.71 -8.69 28.58
N SER A 135 16.03 -9.84 28.68
CA SER A 135 15.49 -10.30 29.94
C SER A 135 16.59 -10.20 31.00
N PRO A 136 16.34 -9.61 32.18
CA PRO A 136 17.35 -9.57 33.22
C PRO A 136 17.80 -11.00 33.47
N LYS A 137 19.08 -11.28 33.17
CA LYS A 137 19.69 -12.57 33.51
C LYS A 137 19.58 -12.68 35.02
N PHE A 138 18.63 -13.49 35.49
CA PHE A 138 18.56 -13.89 36.88
C PHE A 138 19.89 -14.57 37.21
N ASN A 139 20.76 -13.85 37.92
CA ASN A 139 21.94 -14.44 38.52
C ASN A 139 21.45 -15.51 39.49
N LYS A 140 21.59 -16.78 39.11
CA LYS A 140 21.45 -17.88 40.07
C LYS A 140 22.50 -17.68 41.16
N PRO A 141 22.13 -17.70 42.45
CA PRO A 141 23.12 -17.69 43.51
C PRO A 141 24.00 -18.92 43.37
N ARG A 142 25.31 -18.73 43.35
CA ARG A 142 26.27 -19.83 43.48
C ARG A 142 26.12 -20.36 44.90
N SER A 143 25.64 -21.59 45.04
CA SER A 143 25.75 -22.33 46.29
C SER A 143 27.22 -22.63 46.55
N SER A 144 27.69 -22.18 47.72
CA SER A 144 29.00 -22.45 48.32
C SER A 144 29.18 -23.92 48.66
#